data_AF-A0A0H2VHQ9-F1
#
_entry.id   AF-A0A0H2VHQ9-F1
#
_cell.length_a   1.000
_cell.length_b   1.000
_cell.length_c   1.000
_cell.angle_alpha   90.00
_cell.angle_beta   90.00
_cell.angle_gamma   90.00
#
_symmetry.space_group_name_H-M   'P 1'
#
loop_
_entity.id
_entity.type
_entity.pdbx_description
1 polymer ?
#
loop_
_entity_poly.entity_id
_entity_poly.type
_entity_poly.pdbx_seq_one_letter_code
_entity_poly.pdbx_strand_id
1 'polypeptide(L)'
;MTDSNAKEIRTGRLIAISSLVFCILLIIHHFIVLDESTAKSILSLAGQKTSDTAVKNILNSDRYTGIMYILAYLAGTVAFWNRHPYLWWFMFAVYISNALFTLVNLYLFIQGILDVKNVLAVLPILIVVIGSIILAIYMLVVSITRKSTFNR
;
A
#
# COMPACT_ATOMS: atom_id res chain seq x y z
N MET A 1 -9.98 -19.72 27.37
CA MET A 1 -9.10 -19.03 26.40
C MET A 1 -8.17 -18.13 27.19
N THR A 2 -6.86 -18.30 27.07
CA THR A 2 -5.87 -17.41 27.71
C THR A 2 -5.88 -16.04 27.02
N ASP A 3 -5.65 -14.98 27.79
CA ASP A 3 -5.75 -13.58 27.33
C ASP A 3 -4.76 -13.25 26.17
N SER A 4 -3.65 -14.01 26.07
CA SER A 4 -2.68 -13.93 24.96
C SER A 4 -3.30 -14.34 23.61
N ASN A 5 -4.04 -15.44 23.58
CA ASN A 5 -4.69 -15.94 22.35
C ASN A 5 -5.73 -14.92 21.82
N ALA A 6 -6.46 -14.25 22.71
CA ALA A 6 -7.45 -13.25 22.31
C ALA A 6 -6.79 -12.01 21.68
N LYS A 7 -5.65 -11.58 22.22
CA LYS A 7 -4.90 -10.43 21.72
C LYS A 7 -4.24 -10.72 20.37
N GLU A 8 -3.69 -11.92 20.17
CA GLU A 8 -3.13 -12.35 18.87
C GLU A 8 -4.21 -12.39 17.77
N ILE A 9 -5.40 -12.90 18.08
CA ILE A 9 -6.53 -12.94 17.15
C ILE A 9 -6.96 -11.52 16.73
N ARG A 10 -7.04 -10.59 17.68
CA ARG A 10 -7.39 -9.19 17.39
C ARG A 10 -6.35 -8.53 16.50
N THR A 11 -5.07 -8.72 16.80
CA THR A 11 -3.95 -8.22 15.99
C THR A 11 -4.01 -8.77 14.56
N GLY A 12 -4.16 -10.09 14.39
CA GLY A 12 -4.26 -10.69 13.05
C GLY A 12 -5.47 -10.20 12.26
N ARG A 13 -6.64 -10.03 12.91
CA ARG A 13 -7.84 -9.47 12.27
C ARG A 13 -7.65 -8.01 11.84
N LEU A 14 -7.02 -7.19 12.67
CA LEU A 14 -6.73 -5.79 12.34
C LEU A 14 -5.89 -5.73 11.06
N ILE A 15 -4.78 -6.48 11.02
CA ILE A 15 -3.87 -6.51 9.87
C ILE A 15 -4.59 -7.03 8.61
N ALA A 16 -5.39 -8.09 8.73
CA ALA A 16 -6.13 -8.64 7.59
C ALA A 16 -7.16 -7.66 7.02
N ILE A 17 -7.94 -6.99 7.88
CA ILE A 17 -8.95 -6.02 7.47
C ILE A 17 -8.29 -4.79 6.85
N SER A 18 -7.24 -4.27 7.49
CA SER A 18 -6.51 -3.12 6.96
C SER A 18 -5.87 -3.42 5.60
N SER A 19 -5.28 -4.61 5.42
CA SER A 19 -4.77 -5.04 4.11
C SER A 19 -5.85 -5.08 3.04
N LEU A 20 -7.05 -5.56 3.38
CA LEU A 20 -8.16 -5.58 2.44
C LEU A 20 -8.59 -4.17 2.04
N VAL A 21 -8.67 -3.26 3.01
CA VAL A 21 -8.96 -1.83 2.75
C VAL A 21 -7.87 -1.22 1.87
N PHE A 22 -6.59 -1.43 2.19
CA PHE A 22 -5.48 -0.88 1.40
C PHE A 22 -5.43 -1.44 -0.02
N CYS A 23 -5.74 -2.73 -0.18
CA CYS A 23 -5.90 -3.36 -1.50
C CYS A 23 -6.93 -2.61 -2.35
N ILE A 24 -8.12 -2.35 -1.81
CA ILE A 24 -9.19 -1.63 -2.52
C ILE A 24 -8.75 -0.22 -2.88
N LEU A 25 -8.12 0.50 -1.94
CA LEU A 25 -7.63 1.85 -2.17
C LEU A 25 -6.52 1.90 -3.23
N LEU A 26 -5.64 0.90 -3.29
CA LEU A 26 -4.62 0.78 -4.33
C LEU A 26 -5.22 0.51 -5.70
N ILE A 27 -6.28 -0.31 -5.78
CA ILE A 27 -7.03 -0.51 -7.04
C ILE A 27 -7.57 0.84 -7.52
N ILE A 28 -8.21 1.61 -6.64
CA ILE A 28 -8.73 2.93 -6.98
C ILE A 28 -7.59 3.85 -7.45
N HIS A 29 -6.47 3.89 -6.74
CA HIS A 29 -5.34 4.73 -7.11
C HIS A 29 -4.76 4.37 -8.48
N HIS A 30 -4.35 3.11 -8.69
CA HIS A 30 -3.60 2.71 -9.88
C HIS A 30 -4.44 2.53 -11.14
N PHE A 31 -5.74 2.25 -11.01
CA PHE A 31 -6.61 1.98 -12.17
C PHE A 31 -7.64 3.07 -12.44
N ILE A 32 -8.00 3.89 -11.45
CA ILE A 32 -9.03 4.94 -11.61
C ILE A 32 -8.39 6.32 -11.55
N VAL A 33 -7.56 6.59 -10.54
CA VAL A 33 -6.93 7.91 -10.37
C VAL A 33 -5.79 8.10 -11.37
N LEU A 34 -4.93 7.10 -11.55
CA LEU A 34 -3.83 7.15 -12.50
C LEU A 34 -4.31 6.76 -13.90
N ASP A 35 -4.92 7.72 -14.57
CA ASP A 35 -5.30 7.67 -15.97
C ASP A 35 -4.33 8.47 -16.87
N GLU A 36 -4.60 8.51 -18.17
CA GLU A 36 -3.76 9.20 -19.14
C GLU A 36 -3.62 10.70 -18.86
N SER A 37 -4.64 11.35 -18.31
CA SER A 37 -4.60 12.78 -17.99
C SER A 37 -3.62 13.05 -16.86
N THR A 38 -3.67 12.24 -15.80
CA THR A 38 -2.74 12.34 -14.67
C THR A 38 -1.33 11.94 -15.07
N ALA A 39 -1.16 10.90 -15.90
CA ALA A 39 0.16 10.51 -16.40
C ALA A 39 0.80 11.61 -17.27
N LYS A 40 0.02 12.31 -18.10
CA LYS A 40 0.51 13.49 -18.84
C LYS A 40 0.93 14.61 -17.92
N SER A 41 0.17 14.89 -16.86
CA SER A 41 0.54 15.90 -15.86
C SER A 41 1.83 15.52 -15.14
N ILE A 42 1.95 14.28 -14.65
CA ILE A 42 3.16 13.75 -14.00
C ILE A 42 4.39 13.88 -14.91
N LEU A 43 4.28 13.52 -16.19
CA LEU A 43 5.35 13.67 -17.18
C LEU A 43 5.74 15.14 -17.36
N SER A 44 4.76 16.03 -17.48
CA SER A 44 4.99 17.47 -17.62
C SER A 44 5.71 18.05 -16.41
N LEU A 45 5.29 17.68 -15.20
CA LEU A 45 5.94 18.08 -13.94
C LEU A 45 7.38 17.56 -13.84
N ALA A 46 7.65 16.37 -14.39
CA ALA A 46 8.99 15.80 -14.47
C ALA A 46 9.85 16.38 -15.61
N GLY A 47 9.35 17.36 -16.38
CA GLY A 47 10.04 17.94 -17.55
C GLY A 47 10.19 16.97 -18.72
N GLN A 48 9.38 15.92 -18.78
CA GLN A 48 9.41 14.86 -19.79
C GLN A 48 8.43 15.15 -20.94
N LYS A 49 8.69 14.56 -22.12
CA LYS A 49 7.77 14.65 -23.25
C LYS A 49 6.51 13.83 -22.99
N THR A 50 5.34 14.42 -23.22
CA THR A 50 4.01 13.82 -23.02
C THR A 50 3.54 12.99 -24.22
N SER A 51 4.44 12.25 -24.86
CA SER A 51 4.08 11.37 -25.99
C SER A 51 3.22 10.19 -25.53
N ASP A 52 2.38 9.67 -26.41
CA ASP A 52 1.50 8.53 -26.09
C ASP A 52 2.28 7.31 -25.60
N THR A 53 3.47 7.07 -26.15
CA THR A 53 4.37 6.00 -25.71
C THR A 53 4.86 6.24 -24.28
N ALA A 54 5.27 7.46 -23.93
CA ALA A 54 5.74 7.80 -22.59
C ALA A 54 4.61 7.67 -21.55
N VAL A 55 3.41 8.14 -21.89
CA VAL A 55 2.21 8.03 -21.06
C VAL A 55 1.88 6.56 -20.77
N LYS A 56 1.82 5.73 -21.82
CA LYS A 56 1.56 4.28 -21.67
C LYS A 56 2.64 3.57 -20.87
N ASN A 57 3.91 3.94 -21.04
CA ASN A 57 5.01 3.33 -20.30
C ASN A 57 4.90 3.62 -18.79
N ILE A 58 4.64 4.86 -18.39
CA ILE A 58 4.46 5.19 -16.97
C ILE A 58 3.24 4.50 -16.40
N LEU A 59 2.09 4.56 -17.09
CA LEU A 59 0.87 3.89 -16.61
C LEU A 59 1.07 2.38 -16.44
N ASN A 60 1.74 1.73 -17.39
CA ASN A 60 2.01 0.30 -17.28
C ASN A 60 2.99 0.00 -16.15
N SER A 61 4.09 0.75 -16.05
CA SER A 61 5.08 0.58 -14.98
C SER A 61 4.47 0.76 -13.59
N ASP A 62 3.62 1.77 -13.44
CA ASP A 62 2.90 2.03 -12.20
C ASP A 62 1.90 0.90 -11.89
N ARG A 63 1.10 0.48 -12.87
CA ARG A 63 0.15 -0.63 -12.71
C ARG A 63 0.83 -1.96 -12.39
N TYR A 64 1.99 -2.27 -12.99
CA TYR A 64 2.75 -3.46 -12.64
C TYR A 64 3.15 -3.45 -11.17
N THR A 65 3.68 -2.33 -10.70
CA THR A 65 4.04 -2.14 -9.29
C THR A 65 2.81 -2.22 -8.39
N GLY A 66 1.73 -1.55 -8.78
CA GLY A 66 0.45 -1.57 -8.08
C GLY A 66 -0.15 -2.96 -7.95
N ILE A 67 -0.16 -3.76 -9.03
CA ILE A 67 -0.65 -5.14 -9.02
C ILE A 67 0.17 -6.00 -8.04
N MET A 68 1.50 -5.85 -8.01
CA MET A 68 2.34 -6.59 -7.05
C MET A 68 1.92 -6.29 -5.61
N TYR A 69 1.71 -5.01 -5.26
CA TYR A 69 1.26 -4.64 -3.92
C TYR A 69 -0.16 -5.11 -3.63
N ILE A 70 -1.11 -4.96 -4.57
CA ILE A 70 -2.48 -5.45 -4.45
C ILE A 70 -2.50 -6.95 -4.13
N LEU A 71 -1.74 -7.75 -4.88
CA LEU A 71 -1.62 -9.19 -4.66
C LEU A 71 -0.97 -9.49 -3.30
N ALA A 72 0.05 -8.75 -2.90
CA ALA A 72 0.70 -8.91 -1.62
C ALA A 72 -0.26 -8.61 -0.44
N TYR A 73 -1.06 -7.55 -0.53
CA TYR A 73 -2.08 -7.23 0.47
C TYR A 73 -3.16 -8.31 0.55
N LEU A 74 -3.65 -8.81 -0.58
CA LEU A 74 -4.63 -9.91 -0.62
C LEU A 74 -4.08 -11.21 -0.02
N ALA A 75 -2.86 -11.59 -0.39
CA ALA A 75 -2.18 -12.74 0.19
C ALA A 75 -2.04 -12.58 1.72
N GLY A 76 -1.71 -11.38 2.17
CA GLY A 76 -1.71 -10.99 3.58
C GLY A 76 -3.05 -11.26 4.26
N THR A 77 -4.16 -10.78 3.68
CA THR A 77 -5.50 -10.97 4.25
C THR A 77 -5.87 -12.45 4.40
N VAL A 78 -5.68 -13.25 3.35
CA VAL A 78 -6.03 -14.69 3.36
C VAL A 78 -5.17 -15.46 4.35
N ALA A 79 -3.85 -15.21 4.37
CA ALA A 79 -2.95 -15.96 5.21
C ALA A 79 -2.99 -15.52 6.69
N PHE A 80 -3.43 -14.29 7.01
CA PHE A 80 -3.71 -13.89 8.40
C PHE A 80 -4.97 -14.55 8.97
N TRP A 81 -5.96 -14.87 8.13
CA TRP A 81 -7.05 -15.76 8.54
C TRP A 81 -6.56 -17.18 8.83
N ASN A 82 -5.57 -17.66 8.08
CA ASN A 82 -4.98 -18.99 8.25
C ASN A 82 -3.81 -19.05 9.27
N ARG A 83 -3.39 -17.91 9.84
CA ARG A 83 -2.35 -17.77 10.89
C ARG A 83 -0.97 -18.35 10.53
N HIS A 84 -0.49 -18.10 9.31
CA HIS A 84 0.81 -18.60 8.89
C HIS A 84 1.99 -17.86 9.57
N PRO A 85 3.02 -18.54 10.11
CA PRO A 85 4.05 -17.94 10.97
C PRO A 85 4.99 -16.95 10.25
N TYR A 86 5.33 -17.20 8.99
CA TYR A 86 6.21 -16.31 8.21
C TYR A 86 5.53 -15.02 7.73
N LEU A 87 4.20 -14.94 7.87
CA LEU A 87 3.41 -13.91 7.23
C LEU A 87 3.54 -12.56 7.93
N TRP A 88 3.86 -12.56 9.22
CA TRP A 88 4.11 -11.33 9.97
C TRP A 88 5.21 -10.51 9.32
N TRP A 89 6.37 -11.12 9.08
CA TRP A 89 7.51 -10.44 8.50
C TRP A 89 7.31 -10.14 7.02
N PHE A 90 6.61 -11.01 6.29
CA PHE A 90 6.20 -10.73 4.92
C PHE A 90 5.35 -9.46 4.85
N MET A 91 4.29 -9.37 5.65
CA MET A 91 3.39 -8.21 5.61
C MET A 91 4.05 -6.94 6.13
N PHE A 92 4.93 -7.04 7.13
CA PHE A 92 5.79 -5.94 7.55
C PHE A 92 6.63 -5.40 6.38
N ALA A 93 7.28 -6.29 5.61
CA ALA A 93 8.07 -5.91 4.44
C ALA A 93 7.19 -5.27 3.35
N VAL A 94 5.98 -5.78 3.12
CA VAL A 94 5.02 -5.22 2.17
C VAL A 94 4.61 -3.80 2.57
N TYR A 95 4.23 -3.57 3.83
CA TYR A 95 3.84 -2.25 4.32
C TYR A 95 4.98 -1.24 4.20
N ILE A 96 6.19 -1.61 4.64
CA ILE A 96 7.34 -0.72 4.58
C ILE A 96 7.75 -0.43 3.15
N SER A 97 7.89 -1.47 2.32
CA SER A 97 8.34 -1.27 0.94
C SER A 97 7.37 -0.43 0.13
N ASN A 98 6.05 -0.65 0.29
CA ASN A 98 5.03 0.17 -0.35
C ASN A 98 5.13 1.63 0.11
N ALA A 99 5.19 1.86 1.43
CA ALA A 99 5.30 3.22 1.97
C ALA A 99 6.56 3.93 1.47
N LEU A 100 7.72 3.29 1.53
CA LEU A 100 8.99 3.89 1.09
C LEU A 100 8.99 4.17 -0.42
N PHE A 101 8.53 3.23 -1.24
CA PHE A 101 8.46 3.40 -2.68
C PHE A 101 7.57 4.60 -3.06
N THR A 102 6.39 4.70 -2.43
CA THR A 102 5.49 5.83 -2.68
C THR A 102 6.07 7.15 -2.15
N LEU A 103 6.70 7.15 -0.97
CA LEU A 103 7.29 8.36 -0.38
C LEU A 103 8.34 9.02 -1.27
N VAL A 104 9.14 8.23 -1.98
CA VAL A 104 10.16 8.73 -2.92
C VAL A 104 9.55 9.56 -4.04
N ASN A 105 8.35 9.19 -4.51
CA ASN A 105 7.69 9.84 -5.65
C ASN A 105 6.46 10.68 -5.23
N LEU A 106 6.22 10.82 -3.93
CA LEU A 106 4.94 11.31 -3.40
C LEU A 106 4.58 12.70 -3.92
N TYR A 107 5.54 13.62 -3.92
CA TYR A 107 5.31 14.98 -4.38
C TYR A 107 4.83 15.02 -5.83
N LEU A 108 5.52 14.30 -6.72
CA LEU A 108 5.22 14.29 -8.15
C LEU A 108 3.82 13.74 -8.43
N PHE A 109 3.46 12.64 -7.76
CA PHE A 109 2.14 12.02 -7.92
C PHE A 109 1.03 12.88 -7.33
N ILE A 110 1.22 13.48 -6.15
CA ILE A 110 0.21 14.36 -5.54
C ILE A 110 -0.06 15.56 -6.45
N GLN A 111 0.98 16.29 -6.86
CA GLN A 111 0.81 17.45 -7.72
C GLN A 111 0.21 17.06 -9.07
N GLY A 112 0.70 15.98 -9.69
CA GLY A 112 0.18 15.52 -10.96
C GLY A 112 -1.29 15.11 -10.93
N ILE A 113 -1.78 14.61 -9.79
CA ILE A 113 -3.21 14.36 -9.58
C ILE A 113 -3.97 15.67 -9.38
N LEU A 114 -3.46 16.58 -8.53
CA LEU A 114 -4.14 17.83 -8.20
C LEU A 114 -4.27 18.79 -9.39
N ASP A 115 -3.33 18.74 -10.33
CA ASP A 115 -3.36 19.57 -11.54
C ASP A 115 -4.54 19.25 -12.48
N VAL A 116 -5.04 18.02 -12.45
CA VAL A 116 -6.06 17.55 -13.41
C VAL A 116 -7.29 16.90 -12.77
N LYS A 117 -7.25 16.67 -11.46
CA LYS A 117 -8.35 16.10 -10.66
C LYS A 117 -8.62 16.97 -9.44
N ASN A 118 -8.98 16.34 -8.32
CA ASN A 118 -9.33 16.99 -7.08
C ASN A 118 -8.61 16.34 -5.89
N VAL A 119 -8.70 16.98 -4.73
CA VAL A 119 -8.05 16.52 -3.49
C VAL A 119 -8.53 15.11 -3.09
N LEU A 120 -9.79 14.75 -3.36
CA LEU A 120 -10.34 13.43 -3.03
C LEU A 120 -9.61 12.31 -3.78
N ALA A 121 -9.13 12.56 -5.00
CA ALA A 121 -8.37 11.60 -5.79
C ALA A 121 -6.99 11.27 -5.19
N VAL A 122 -6.46 12.12 -4.30
CA VAL A 122 -5.19 11.90 -3.61
C VAL A 122 -5.36 11.05 -2.35
N LEU A 123 -6.57 11.03 -1.76
CA LEU A 123 -6.83 10.34 -0.50
C LEU A 123 -6.49 8.84 -0.51
N PRO A 124 -6.83 8.05 -1.56
CA PRO A 124 -6.53 6.62 -1.56
C PRO A 124 -5.05 6.31 -1.30
N ILE A 125 -4.14 7.03 -1.98
CA ILE A 125 -2.71 6.79 -1.81
C ILE A 125 -2.19 7.30 -0.46
N LEU A 126 -2.67 8.45 0.02
CA LEU A 126 -2.28 8.98 1.32
C LEU A 126 -2.71 8.06 2.47
N ILE A 127 -3.95 7.55 2.42
CA ILE A 127 -4.46 6.60 3.43
C ILE A 127 -3.60 5.33 3.43
N VAL A 128 -3.27 4.80 2.26
CA VAL A 128 -2.43 3.60 2.14
C VAL A 128 -1.03 3.85 2.70
N VAL A 129 -0.36 4.95 2.35
CA VAL A 129 1.00 5.25 2.82
C VAL A 129 1.02 5.45 4.33
N ILE A 130 0.18 6.35 4.85
CA ILE A 130 0.13 6.67 6.29
C ILE A 130 -0.29 5.43 7.07
N GLY A 131 -1.32 4.72 6.60
CA GLY A 131 -1.81 3.50 7.23
C GLY A 131 -0.78 2.38 7.23
N SER A 132 -0.01 2.22 6.15
CA SER A 132 1.07 1.22 6.07
C SER A 132 2.19 1.52 7.06
N ILE A 133 2.57 2.79 7.22
CA ILE A 133 3.57 3.20 8.22
C ILE A 133 3.07 2.90 9.63
N ILE A 134 1.82 3.28 9.94
CA ILE A 134 1.22 3.02 11.27
C ILE A 134 1.20 1.52 11.56
N LEU A 135 0.78 0.68 10.61
CA LEU A 135 0.76 -0.77 10.79
C LEU A 135 2.15 -1.37 10.91
N ALA A 136 3.13 -0.91 10.12
CA ALA A 136 4.51 -1.36 10.23
C ALA A 136 5.10 -1.05 11.62
N ILE A 137 4.90 0.17 12.12
CA ILE A 137 5.31 0.56 13.47
C ILE A 137 4.60 -0.30 14.52
N TYR A 138 3.29 -0.48 14.38
CA TYR A 138 2.51 -1.32 15.29
C TYR A 138 3.03 -2.77 15.32
N MET A 139 3.31 -3.37 14.16
CA MET A 139 3.88 -4.71 14.06
C MET A 139 5.28 -4.76 14.71
N LEU A 140 6.11 -3.74 14.52
CA LEU A 140 7.42 -3.68 15.17
C LEU A 140 7.28 -3.61 16.71
N VAL A 141 6.40 -2.75 17.22
CA VAL A 141 6.13 -2.63 18.67
C VAL A 141 5.60 -3.94 19.25
N VAL A 142 4.65 -4.61 18.58
CA VAL A 142 4.13 -5.90 19.03
C VAL A 142 5.22 -6.97 19.04
N SER A 143 6.11 -6.97 18.05
CA SER A 143 7.23 -7.93 17.97
C SER A 143 8.19 -7.77 19.15
N ILE A 144 8.56 -6.52 19.48
CA ILE A 144 9.46 -6.22 20.59
C ILE A 144 8.82 -6.55 21.94
N THR A 145 7.56 -6.15 22.14
CA THR A 145 6.87 -6.27 23.43
C THR A 145 6.46 -7.70 23.77
N ARG A 146 6.08 -8.52 22.78
CA ARG A 146 5.62 -9.90 23.01
C ARG A 146 6.70 -10.96 22.83
N LYS A 147 7.86 -10.63 22.24
CA LYS A 147 8.92 -11.59 21.83
C LYS A 147 8.43 -12.75 20.95
N SER A 148 7.18 -12.72 20.47
CA SER A 148 6.55 -13.73 19.62
C SER A 148 5.71 -13.03 18.55
N THR A 149 5.98 -13.37 17.29
CA THR A 149 5.40 -12.77 16.09
C THR A 149 4.48 -13.75 15.35
N PHE A 150 3.69 -14.55 16.08
CA PHE A 150 3.04 -15.82 15.67
C PHE A 150 3.94 -17.07 15.82
N ASN A 151 5.21 -16.90 16.19
CA ASN A 151 6.04 -18.03 16.57
C ASN A 151 5.64 -18.51 17.95
N ARG A 152 4.94 -19.65 18.00
CA ARG A 152 4.91 -20.49 19.19
C ARG A 152 6.28 -21.10 19.43
#